data_AF-A0A1H0JMV1-F1
#
_entry.id   AF-A0A1H0JMV1-F1
#
_cell.length_a   1.000
_cell.length_b   1.000
_cell.length_c   1.000
_cell.angle_alpha   90.00
_cell.angle_beta   90.00
_cell.angle_gamma   90.00
#
_symmetry.space_group_name_H-M   'P 1'
#
loop_
_entity.id
_entity.type
_entity.pdbx_description
1 polymer ?
#
loop_
_entity_poly.entity_id
_entity_poly.type
_entity_poly.pdbx_seq_one_letter_code
_entity_poly.pdbx_strand_id
1 'polypeptide(L)'
;MPERPAAVLSVVAIAVLAVVAATALAGWAVVSVGLAVVGGAGVGAVAVRAWRRRAASSAAAPVLPPVTTLSTDLLGREWLRTSSALGGPLAAATRQAVATRRQDTLDELERRDPAGFARWLADDSPVSRNPAEFVHGPG
;
A
#
# COMPACT_ATOMS: atom_id res chain seq x y z
N MET A 1 -46.85 -3.49 -26.26
CA MET A 1 -45.82 -4.54 -26.06
C MET A 1 -44.66 -4.28 -27.00
N PRO A 2 -43.40 -4.20 -26.52
CA PRO A 2 -42.93 -3.62 -25.28
C PRO A 2 -41.86 -2.52 -25.51
N GLU A 3 -41.66 -1.75 -24.44
CA GLU A 3 -40.81 -0.59 -24.28
C GLU A 3 -39.28 -0.89 -24.30
N ARG A 4 -38.50 0.02 -24.90
CA ARG A 4 -37.13 0.46 -24.54
C ARG A 4 -36.00 -0.60 -24.40
N PRO A 5 -35.06 -0.72 -25.39
CA PRO A 5 -33.77 -1.42 -25.18
C PRO A 5 -32.77 -0.65 -24.29
N ALA A 6 -33.05 0.62 -23.96
CA ALA A 6 -32.15 1.46 -23.16
C ALA A 6 -32.21 1.18 -21.64
N ALA A 7 -33.30 0.57 -21.14
CA ALA A 7 -33.46 0.35 -19.70
C ALA A 7 -32.70 -0.89 -19.19
N VAL A 8 -32.50 -1.90 -20.03
CA VAL A 8 -31.87 -3.17 -19.62
C VAL A 8 -30.35 -3.00 -19.43
N LEU A 9 -29.72 -2.12 -20.21
CA LEU A 9 -28.30 -1.77 -20.05
C LEU A 9 -28.04 -0.99 -18.75
N SER A 10 -29.01 -0.20 -18.27
CA SER A 10 -28.88 0.50 -16.98
C SER A 10 -28.95 -0.45 -15.79
N VAL A 11 -29.76 -1.52 -15.84
CA VAL A 11 -29.89 -2.44 -14.70
C VAL A 11 -28.63 -3.28 -14.51
N VAL A 12 -27.98 -3.73 -15.60
CA VAL A 12 -26.72 -4.50 -15.52
C VAL A 12 -25.56 -3.61 -15.06
N ALA A 13 -25.48 -2.37 -15.56
CA ALA A 13 -24.45 -1.41 -15.14
C ALA A 13 -24.57 -1.02 -13.65
N ILE A 14 -25.80 -0.84 -13.16
CA ILE A 14 -26.08 -0.53 -11.74
C ILE A 14 -25.80 -1.75 -10.85
N ALA A 15 -26.10 -2.98 -11.30
CA ALA A 15 -25.81 -4.20 -10.55
C ALA A 15 -24.30 -4.45 -10.40
N VAL A 16 -23.51 -4.18 -11.44
CA VAL A 16 -22.05 -4.31 -11.40
C VAL A 16 -21.42 -3.24 -10.50
N LEU A 17 -21.89 -1.98 -10.57
CA LEU A 17 -21.44 -0.91 -9.67
C LEU A 17 -21.82 -1.16 -8.20
N ALA A 18 -22.97 -1.78 -7.92
CA ALA A 18 -23.37 -2.13 -6.56
C ALA A 18 -22.49 -3.24 -5.94
N VAL A 19 -22.07 -4.24 -6.73
CA VAL A 19 -21.17 -5.31 -6.26
C VAL A 19 -19.73 -4.79 -6.06
N VAL A 20 -19.27 -3.85 -6.88
CA VAL A 20 -17.94 -3.22 -6.72
C VAL A 20 -17.92 -2.22 -5.55
N ALA A 21 -19.01 -1.47 -5.33
CA ALA A 21 -19.13 -0.57 -4.16
C ALA A 21 -19.32 -1.34 -2.83
N ALA A 22 -20.01 -2.48 -2.84
CA ALA A 22 -20.16 -3.32 -1.65
C ALA A 22 -18.84 -4.02 -1.24
N THR A 23 -17.95 -4.33 -2.19
CA THR A 23 -16.64 -4.91 -1.88
C THR A 23 -15.59 -3.87 -1.47
N ALA A 24 -15.84 -2.58 -1.74
CA ALA A 24 -14.99 -1.47 -1.29
C ALA A 24 -15.21 -1.05 0.18
N LEU A 25 -16.28 -1.52 0.85
CA LEU A 25 -16.52 -1.29 2.28
C LEU A 25 -16.71 -2.57 3.12
N ALA A 26 -16.75 -3.75 2.52
CA ALA A 26 -16.97 -5.02 3.23
C ALA A 26 -15.77 -5.99 3.25
N GLY A 27 -14.58 -5.56 2.81
CA GLY A 27 -13.35 -6.36 2.92
C GLY A 27 -12.76 -6.47 4.33
N TRP A 28 -13.39 -5.87 5.35
CA TRP A 28 -12.84 -5.80 6.71
C TRP A 28 -13.83 -6.11 7.85
N ALA A 29 -14.98 -6.75 7.57
CA ALA A 29 -16.01 -6.95 8.60
C ALA A 29 -16.53 -8.38 8.82
N VAL A 30 -16.18 -9.38 8.00
CA VAL A 30 -16.83 -10.72 8.09
C VAL A 30 -15.89 -11.88 8.45
N VAL A 31 -14.59 -11.64 8.66
CA VAL A 31 -13.73 -12.68 9.26
C VAL A 31 -13.32 -12.25 10.67
N SER A 32 -14.15 -12.67 11.63
CA SER A 32 -13.84 -12.90 13.07
C SER A 32 -14.53 -12.01 14.13
N VAL A 33 -15.76 -11.52 13.90
CA VAL A 33 -16.70 -11.29 15.01
C VAL A 33 -17.51 -12.58 15.16
N GLY A 34 -17.03 -13.53 15.98
CA GLY A 34 -17.68 -14.84 16.08
C GLY A 34 -17.17 -15.81 17.16
N LEU A 35 -16.35 -15.37 18.11
CA LEU A 35 -16.02 -16.20 19.28
C LEU A 35 -15.71 -15.33 20.51
N ALA A 36 -16.68 -14.52 20.91
CA ALA A 36 -16.59 -13.67 22.11
C ALA A 36 -17.79 -13.86 23.04
N VAL A 37 -18.30 -15.08 23.19
CA VAL A 37 -19.18 -15.50 24.30
C VAL A 37 -18.94 -17.01 24.42
N VAL A 38 -18.01 -17.50 25.23
CA VAL A 38 -18.22 -17.91 26.62
C VAL A 38 -16.84 -18.23 27.23
N GLY A 39 -16.46 -17.56 28.33
CA GLY A 39 -15.43 -18.01 29.28
C GLY A 39 -13.98 -17.52 29.03
N GLY A 40 -13.55 -16.43 29.68
CA GLY A 40 -12.11 -16.10 29.75
C GLY A 40 -11.71 -14.65 30.08
N ALA A 41 -12.45 -13.92 30.92
CA ALA A 41 -12.24 -12.48 31.10
C ALA A 41 -10.99 -12.05 31.92
N GLY A 42 -10.23 -12.97 32.52
CA GLY A 42 -9.11 -12.60 33.42
C GLY A 42 -7.73 -12.46 32.75
N VAL A 43 -7.41 -13.32 31.78
CA VAL A 43 -6.03 -13.49 31.28
C VAL A 43 -5.75 -12.62 30.05
N GLY A 44 -6.78 -12.35 29.23
CA GLY A 44 -6.62 -11.56 28.01
C GLY A 44 -6.25 -10.09 28.25
N ALA A 45 -6.80 -9.46 29.29
CA ALA A 45 -6.56 -8.05 29.57
C ALA A 45 -5.11 -7.74 29.99
N VAL A 46 -4.48 -8.65 30.75
CA VAL A 46 -3.09 -8.50 31.21
C VAL A 46 -2.11 -8.71 30.05
N ALA A 47 -2.36 -9.71 29.20
CA ALA A 47 -1.57 -9.95 27.99
C ALA A 47 -1.63 -8.76 27.01
N VAL A 48 -2.83 -8.21 26.77
CA VAL A 48 -3.00 -7.02 25.90
C VAL A 48 -2.31 -5.79 26.48
N ARG A 49 -2.35 -5.59 27.81
CA ARG A 49 -1.67 -4.45 28.46
C ARG A 49 -0.15 -4.61 28.45
N ALA A 50 0.37 -5.82 28.66
CA ALA A 50 1.80 -6.12 28.57
C ALA A 50 2.33 -5.93 27.15
N TRP A 51 1.55 -6.33 26.14
CA TRP A 51 1.89 -6.14 24.73
C TRP A 51 1.88 -4.66 24.33
N ARG A 52 0.88 -3.88 24.79
CA ARG A 52 0.85 -2.41 24.60
C ARG A 52 2.02 -1.70 25.27
N ARG A 53 2.44 -2.12 26.48
CA ARG A 53 3.62 -1.55 27.14
C ARG A 53 4.91 -1.92 26.40
N ARG A 54 5.03 -3.15 25.89
CA ARG A 54 6.20 -3.56 25.10
C ARG A 54 6.27 -2.88 23.73
N ALA A 55 5.13 -2.62 23.10
CA ALA A 55 5.03 -1.80 21.88
C ALA A 55 5.35 -0.32 22.15
N ALA A 56 4.93 0.21 23.31
CA ALA A 56 5.27 1.58 23.72
C ALA A 56 6.75 1.76 24.13
N SER A 57 7.41 0.69 24.58
CA SER A 57 8.84 0.71 24.96
C SER A 57 9.80 0.35 23.82
N SER A 58 9.30 0.13 22.60
CA SER A 58 10.13 -0.32 21.46
C SER A 58 9.71 0.35 20.16
N ALA A 59 9.99 1.64 19.99
CA ALA A 59 10.03 2.25 18.65
C ALA A 59 10.68 3.64 18.67
N ALA A 60 11.99 3.71 18.92
CA ALA A 60 12.75 4.70 18.14
C ALA A 60 12.75 4.15 16.70
N ALA A 61 11.84 4.65 15.86
CA ALA A 61 11.83 4.26 14.46
C ALA A 61 13.22 4.60 13.88
N PRO A 62 13.88 3.68 13.14
CA PRO A 62 15.15 4.00 12.52
C PRO A 62 14.96 5.22 11.63
N VAL A 63 15.70 6.29 11.91
CA VAL A 63 15.72 7.49 11.07
C VAL A 63 16.43 7.10 9.78
N LEU A 64 15.66 6.89 8.72
CA LEU A 64 16.19 6.62 7.39
C LEU A 64 16.77 7.92 6.81
N PRO A 65 17.87 7.85 6.05
CA PRO A 65 18.40 9.02 5.36
C PRO A 65 17.34 9.57 4.38
N PRO A 66 17.29 10.89 4.14
CA PRO A 66 16.45 11.47 3.11
C PRO A 66 16.70 10.83 1.73
N VAL A 67 15.67 10.72 0.89
CA VAL A 67 15.83 10.13 -0.46
C VAL A 67 16.76 10.96 -1.35
N THR A 68 16.83 12.27 -1.12
CA THR A 68 17.68 13.21 -1.86
C THR A 68 19.17 12.93 -1.69
N THR A 69 19.57 12.23 -0.63
CA THR A 69 20.98 11.87 -0.38
C THR A 69 21.36 10.50 -0.96
N LEU A 70 20.41 9.74 -1.52
CA LEU A 70 20.67 8.41 -2.08
C LEU A 70 21.20 8.52 -3.51
N SER A 71 22.09 7.62 -3.93
CA SER A 71 22.43 7.47 -5.34
C SER A 71 21.25 6.90 -6.14
N THR A 72 21.26 7.03 -7.47
CA THR A 72 20.15 6.53 -8.30
C THR A 72 19.98 5.01 -8.18
N ASP A 73 21.07 4.26 -8.03
CA ASP A 73 21.01 2.81 -7.74
C ASP A 73 20.35 2.50 -6.39
N LEU A 74 20.61 3.33 -5.37
CA LEU A 74 19.99 3.19 -4.05
C LEU A 74 18.50 3.53 -4.11
N LEU A 75 18.09 4.52 -4.89
CA LEU A 75 16.67 4.83 -5.15
C LEU A 75 15.97 3.66 -5.85
N GLY A 76 16.62 3.04 -6.84
CA GLY A 76 16.13 1.84 -7.49
C GLY A 76 15.92 0.66 -6.54
N ARG A 77 16.86 0.42 -5.62
CA ARG A 77 16.70 -0.58 -4.56
C ARG A 77 15.60 -0.24 -3.58
N GLU A 78 15.47 1.05 -3.23
CA GLU A 78 14.43 1.54 -2.33
C GLU A 78 13.03 1.33 -2.92
N TRP A 79 12.88 1.57 -4.22
CA TRP A 79 11.66 1.25 -4.97
C TRP A 79 11.29 -0.23 -4.85
N LEU A 80 12.21 -1.15 -5.17
CA LEU A 80 11.94 -2.59 -5.09
C LEU A 80 11.62 -3.04 -3.66
N ARG A 81 12.35 -2.52 -2.68
CA ARG A 81 12.13 -2.81 -1.25
C ARG A 81 10.73 -2.39 -0.81
N THR A 82 10.31 -1.17 -1.17
CA THR A 82 8.97 -0.67 -0.82
C THR A 82 7.87 -1.37 -1.61
N SER A 83 8.11 -1.78 -2.87
CA SER A 83 7.17 -2.59 -3.67
C SER A 83 6.87 -3.91 -2.99
N SER A 84 7.94 -4.61 -2.60
CA SER A 84 7.84 -5.89 -1.91
C SER A 84 7.14 -5.74 -0.55
N ALA A 85 7.52 -4.72 0.23
CA ALA A 85 6.92 -4.47 1.55
C ALA A 85 5.41 -4.21 1.47
N LEU A 86 4.95 -3.42 0.48
CA LEU A 86 3.52 -3.13 0.30
C LEU A 86 2.71 -4.32 -0.18
N GLY A 87 3.33 -5.30 -0.86
CA GLY A 87 2.70 -6.57 -1.19
C GLY A 87 2.48 -7.49 0.00
N GLY A 88 3.12 -7.21 1.14
CA GLY A 88 3.01 -8.00 2.37
C GLY A 88 2.00 -7.46 3.41
N PRO A 89 1.75 -8.23 4.48
CA PRO A 89 0.94 -7.77 5.60
C PRO A 89 1.67 -6.67 6.39
N LEU A 90 1.05 -5.49 6.51
CA LEU A 90 1.57 -4.35 7.26
C LEU A 90 0.45 -3.73 8.10
N ALA A 91 0.78 -3.26 9.30
CA ALA A 91 -0.11 -2.39 10.07
C ALA A 91 -0.36 -1.08 9.29
N ALA A 92 -1.56 -0.48 9.47
CA ALA A 92 -1.97 0.69 8.67
C ALA A 92 -0.96 1.85 8.71
N ALA A 93 -0.47 2.20 9.91
CA ALA A 93 0.52 3.27 10.06
C ALA A 93 1.85 2.96 9.33
N THR A 94 2.30 1.71 9.40
CA THR A 94 3.52 1.27 8.71
C THR A 94 3.33 1.27 7.20
N ARG A 95 2.17 0.83 6.71
CA ARG A 95 1.83 0.88 5.28
C ARG A 95 1.86 2.32 4.76
N GLN A 96 1.29 3.26 5.52
CA GLN A 96 1.31 4.68 5.16
C GLN A 96 2.74 5.25 5.09
N ALA A 97 3.58 4.91 6.07
CA ALA A 97 4.98 5.34 6.07
C ALA A 97 5.77 4.79 4.87
N VAL A 98 5.55 3.52 4.50
CA VAL A 98 6.17 2.90 3.32
C VAL A 98 5.65 3.55 2.02
N ALA A 99 4.35 3.83 1.92
CA ALA A 99 3.78 4.52 0.76
C ALA A 99 4.34 5.95 0.60
N THR A 100 4.48 6.68 1.71
CA THR A 100 5.10 8.02 1.71
C THR A 100 6.54 7.95 1.23
N ARG A 101 7.35 7.03 1.78
CA ARG A 101 8.74 6.83 1.35
C ARG A 101 8.87 6.47 -0.13
N ARG A 102 7.91 5.70 -0.65
CA ARG A 102 7.84 5.33 -2.07
C ARG A 102 7.53 6.54 -2.94
N GLN A 103 6.60 7.41 -2.52
CA GLN A 103 6.30 8.66 -3.21
C GLN A 103 7.54 9.56 -3.26
N ASP A 104 8.21 9.79 -2.13
CA ASP A 104 9.45 10.57 -2.09
C ASP A 104 10.51 10.01 -3.06
N THR A 105 10.59 8.68 -3.18
CA THR A 105 11.51 8.01 -4.11
C THR A 105 11.14 8.29 -5.57
N LEU A 106 9.86 8.25 -5.92
CA LEU A 106 9.38 8.57 -7.27
C LEU A 106 9.63 10.04 -7.62
N ASP A 107 9.31 10.95 -6.71
CA ASP A 107 9.49 12.38 -6.89
C ASP A 107 10.98 12.71 -7.12
N GLU A 108 11.87 12.05 -6.36
CA GLU A 108 13.31 12.23 -6.54
C GLU A 108 13.84 11.63 -7.85
N LEU A 109 13.29 10.50 -8.32
CA LEU A 109 13.63 9.92 -9.63
C LEU A 109 13.17 10.82 -10.78
N GLU A 110 11.94 11.33 -10.73
CA GLU A 110 11.39 12.29 -11.70
C GLU A 110 12.24 13.57 -11.74
N ARG A 111 12.63 14.10 -10.58
CA ARG A 111 13.45 15.31 -10.47
C ARG A 111 14.84 15.15 -11.11
N ARG A 112 15.44 13.95 -11.06
CA ARG A 112 16.79 13.68 -11.58
C ARG A 112 16.84 13.56 -13.09
N ASP A 113 15.93 12.79 -13.66
CA ASP A 113 15.86 12.55 -15.10
C ASP A 113 14.39 12.32 -15.50
N PRO A 114 13.64 13.40 -15.79
CA PRO A 114 12.23 13.31 -16.17
C PRO A 114 12.01 12.45 -17.43
N ALA A 115 12.96 12.46 -18.36
CA ALA A 115 12.86 11.71 -19.61
C ALA A 115 13.11 10.20 -19.39
N GLY A 116 14.10 9.84 -18.57
CA GLY A 116 14.31 8.46 -18.12
C GLY A 116 13.13 7.93 -17.31
N PHE A 117 12.57 8.76 -16.43
CA PHE A 117 11.38 8.41 -15.65
C PHE A 117 10.16 8.13 -16.54
N ALA A 118 9.91 8.98 -17.54
CA ALA A 118 8.82 8.76 -18.50
C ALA A 118 9.01 7.48 -19.33
N ARG A 119 10.24 7.17 -19.76
CA ARG A 119 10.56 5.91 -20.47
C ARG A 119 10.28 4.69 -19.58
N TRP A 120 10.64 4.76 -18.31
CA TRP A 120 10.37 3.69 -17.35
C TRP A 120 8.86 3.48 -17.11
N LEU A 121 8.08 4.55 -16.98
CA LEU A 121 6.62 4.44 -16.82
C LEU A 121 5.92 3.89 -18.07
N ALA A 122 6.51 4.06 -19.25
CA ALA A 122 5.99 3.52 -20.51
C ALA A 122 6.30 2.02 -20.71
N ASP A 123 7.12 1.43 -19.85
CA ASP A 123 7.47 0.01 -19.90
C ASP A 123 6.37 -0.87 -19.25
N ASP A 124 6.25 -2.12 -19.68
CA ASP A 124 5.05 -2.95 -19.45
C ASP A 124 4.86 -3.46 -18.01
N SER A 125 5.72 -3.09 -17.05
CA SER A 125 5.50 -3.35 -15.62
C SER A 125 6.42 -2.54 -14.68
N PRO A 126 6.13 -1.26 -14.41
CA PRO A 126 7.02 -0.42 -13.60
C PRO A 126 7.09 -0.86 -12.12
N VAL A 127 6.05 -1.52 -11.58
CA VAL A 127 5.93 -1.85 -10.15
C VAL A 127 7.01 -2.84 -9.67
N SER A 128 7.40 -3.78 -10.53
CA SER A 128 8.42 -4.80 -10.24
C SER A 128 9.79 -4.47 -10.85
N ARG A 129 9.84 -3.51 -11.78
CA ARG A 129 11.07 -3.16 -12.50
C ARG A 129 11.87 -2.11 -11.75
N ASN A 130 13.20 -2.22 -11.83
CA ASN A 130 14.11 -1.25 -11.23
C ASN A 130 14.19 0.04 -12.08
N PRO A 131 13.76 1.21 -11.57
CA PRO A 131 13.81 2.46 -12.31
C PRO A 131 15.24 2.94 -12.62
N ALA A 132 16.25 2.49 -11.85
CA ALA A 132 17.66 2.83 -12.09
C ALA A 132 18.20 2.27 -13.42
N GLU A 133 17.49 1.35 -14.08
CA GLU A 133 17.81 0.88 -15.44
C GLU A 133 17.54 1.94 -16.52
N PHE A 134 16.72 2.95 -16.20
CA PHE A 134 16.25 3.95 -17.16
C PHE A 134 16.60 5.38 -16.76
N VAL A 135 16.52 5.67 -15.46
CA VAL A 135 16.79 6.98 -14.87
C VAL A 135 18.28 7.07 -14.60
N HIS A 136 18.93 8.09 -15.13
CA HIS A 136 20.35 8.35 -14.88
C HIS A 136 20.53 9.56 -13.97
N GLY A 137 21.45 9.47 -13.02
CA GLY A 137 21.74 10.56 -12.08
C GLY A 137 23.12 10.39 -11.45
N PRO A 138 23.54 11.29 -10.55
CA PRO A 138 24.84 11.20 -9.90
C PRO A 138 24.93 9.87 -9.12
N GLY A 139 26.07 9.18 -9.33
CA GLY A 139 26.43 7.93 -8.65
C GLY A 139 26.89 8.15 -7.22
#